data_AF-A0A6N4VFU4-F1
#
_entry.id   AF-A0A6N4VFU4-F1
#
_cell.length_a   1.000
_cell.length_b   1.000
_cell.length_c   1.000
_cell.angle_alpha   90.00
_cell.angle_beta   90.00
_cell.angle_gamma   90.00
#
_symmetry.space_group_name_H-M   'P 1'
#
loop_
_entity.id
_entity.type
_entity.pdbx_description
1 polymer ?
#
loop_
_entity_poly.entity_id
_entity_poly.type
_entity_poly.pdbx_seq_one_letter_code
_entity_poly.pdbx_strand_id
1 'polypeptide(L)'
;MTGQDDEHVRRAIRDAMDRLIAGHPLHSDGKLTVKSLAEEARVKRWLLTHRHTDLQDEFRARIASTNAGPPILVALRQEKVDAQGRVKELTADVTALTATIHQLERIIQVLALENQQLRSSGADLRKVVPLRTGDGS
;
A
#
# COMPACT_ATOMS: atom_id res chain seq x y z
N MET A 1 41.79 -38.31 1.29
CA MET A 1 40.92 -37.77 0.22
C MET A 1 39.82 -36.84 0.73
N THR A 2 39.29 -37.01 1.95
CA THR A 2 38.08 -36.34 2.45
C THR A 2 38.19 -34.83 2.73
N GLY A 3 39.38 -34.27 2.92
CA GLY A 3 39.57 -32.84 3.21
C GLY A 3 39.49 -31.94 1.96
N GLN A 4 39.92 -32.44 0.80
CA GLN A 4 39.90 -31.67 -0.45
C GLN A 4 38.47 -31.52 -0.97
N ASP A 5 37.66 -32.59 -0.88
CA ASP A 5 36.24 -32.57 -1.24
C ASP A 5 35.44 -31.61 -0.34
N ASP A 6 35.79 -31.54 0.95
CA ASP A 6 35.17 -30.62 1.90
C ASP A 6 35.44 -29.15 1.55
N GLU A 7 36.68 -28.80 1.24
CA GLU A 7 37.04 -27.43 0.86
C GLU A 7 36.39 -27.01 -0.47
N HIS A 8 36.28 -27.93 -1.44
CA HIS A 8 35.53 -27.68 -2.67
C HIS A 8 34.06 -27.38 -2.41
N VAL A 9 33.43 -28.16 -1.52
CA VAL A 9 32.03 -27.94 -1.10
C VAL A 9 31.88 -26.58 -0.40
N ARG A 10 32.78 -26.23 0.51
CA ARG A 10 32.76 -24.95 1.23
C ARG A 10 32.89 -23.77 0.26
N ARG A 11 33.76 -23.88 -0.75
CA ARG A 11 33.91 -22.86 -1.80
C ARG A 11 32.64 -22.72 -2.63
N ALA A 12 32.07 -23.83 -3.10
CA ALA A 12 30.82 -23.81 -3.87
C ALA A 12 29.66 -23.16 -3.09
N ILE A 13 29.59 -23.41 -1.78
CA ILE A 13 28.62 -22.78 -0.88
C ILE A 13 28.85 -21.27 -0.77
N ARG A 14 30.10 -20.80 -0.60
CA ARG A 14 30.40 -19.36 -0.53
C ARG A 14 30.10 -18.63 -1.83
N ASP A 15 30.49 -19.20 -2.97
CA ASP A 15 30.20 -18.61 -4.29
C ASP A 15 28.68 -18.52 -4.53
N ALA A 16 27.92 -19.52 -4.06
CA ALA A 16 26.46 -19.49 -4.10
C ALA A 16 25.86 -18.43 -3.18
N MET A 17 26.43 -18.19 -2.00
CA MET A 17 25.99 -17.09 -1.12
C MET A 17 26.17 -15.75 -1.83
N ASP A 18 27.34 -15.51 -2.42
CA ASP A 18 27.65 -14.24 -3.09
C ASP A 18 26.67 -13.99 -4.24
N ARG A 19 26.39 -15.01 -5.07
CA ARG A 19 25.39 -14.92 -6.15
C ARG A 19 23.97 -14.63 -5.64
N LEU A 20 23.54 -15.35 -4.59
CA LEU A 20 22.20 -15.17 -4.01
C LEU A 20 22.03 -13.78 -3.41
N ILE A 21 23.02 -13.30 -2.66
CA ILE A 21 22.98 -11.98 -2.02
C ILE A 21 23.05 -10.87 -3.08
N ALA A 22 23.84 -11.07 -4.14
CA ALA A 22 23.89 -10.15 -5.28
C ALA A 22 22.64 -10.18 -6.15
N GLY A 23 21.71 -11.11 -5.94
CA GLY A 23 20.48 -11.24 -6.73
C GLY A 23 20.65 -11.88 -8.11
N HIS A 24 21.73 -12.65 -8.33
CA HIS A 24 22.05 -13.32 -9.59
C HIS A 24 22.06 -14.87 -9.42
N PRO A 25 20.94 -15.50 -9.02
CA PRO A 25 20.88 -16.96 -8.83
C PRO A 25 20.99 -17.70 -10.18
N LEU A 26 21.66 -18.85 -10.17
CA LEU A 26 21.84 -19.71 -11.34
C LEU A 26 21.04 -21.00 -11.27
N HIS A 27 20.85 -21.56 -10.07
CA HIS A 27 20.23 -22.88 -9.89
C HIS A 27 19.06 -22.89 -8.91
N SER A 28 18.76 -21.75 -8.28
CA SER A 28 17.72 -21.61 -7.25
C SER A 28 16.66 -20.58 -7.63
N ASP A 29 15.59 -20.51 -6.83
CA ASP A 29 14.50 -19.54 -6.98
C ASP A 29 14.87 -18.11 -6.53
N GLY A 30 16.14 -17.85 -6.20
CA GLY A 30 16.63 -16.55 -5.77
C GLY A 30 16.23 -16.12 -4.37
N LYS A 31 15.52 -16.96 -3.61
CA LYS A 31 15.13 -16.61 -2.24
C LYS A 31 16.34 -16.70 -1.31
N LEU A 32 16.40 -15.79 -0.34
CA LEU A 32 17.45 -15.78 0.69
C LEU A 32 17.14 -16.78 1.81
N THR A 33 17.06 -18.08 1.47
CA THR A 33 16.78 -19.18 2.40
C THR A 33 17.86 -20.24 2.35
N VAL A 34 18.04 -21.01 3.44
CA VAL A 34 19.02 -22.12 3.49
C VAL A 34 18.72 -23.20 2.44
N LYS A 35 17.44 -23.39 2.08
CA LYS A 35 17.04 -24.30 1.01
C LYS A 35 17.55 -23.81 -0.34
N SER A 36 17.27 -22.55 -0.68
CA SER A 36 17.71 -21.94 -1.93
C SER A 36 19.24 -21.87 -2.02
N LEU A 37 19.96 -21.64 -0.91
CA LEU A 37 21.42 -21.71 -0.86
C LEU A 37 21.95 -23.13 -1.19
N ALA A 38 21.33 -24.16 -0.63
CA ALA A 38 21.71 -25.54 -0.93
C ALA A 38 21.49 -25.88 -2.41
N GLU A 39 20.35 -25.46 -2.97
CA GLU A 39 20.02 -25.61 -4.39
C GLU A 39 21.01 -24.84 -5.27
N GLU A 40 21.33 -23.59 -4.92
CA GLU A 40 22.25 -22.72 -5.65
C GLU A 40 23.68 -23.27 -5.68
N ALA A 41 24.15 -23.81 -4.56
CA ALA A 41 25.45 -24.47 -4.43
C ALA A 41 25.46 -25.91 -4.97
N ARG A 42 24.29 -26.44 -5.36
CA ARG A 42 24.07 -27.83 -5.79
C ARG A 42 24.53 -28.87 -4.77
N VAL A 43 24.33 -28.58 -3.49
CA VAL A 43 24.66 -29.46 -2.36
C VAL A 43 23.39 -29.90 -1.62
N LYS A 44 23.47 -30.99 -0.86
CA LYS A 44 22.34 -31.41 -0.01
C LYS A 44 22.18 -30.44 1.17
N ARG A 45 20.96 -30.00 1.45
CA ARG A 45 20.63 -29.10 2.58
C ARG A 45 21.18 -29.57 3.93
N TRP A 46 21.20 -30.89 4.17
CA TRP A 46 21.75 -31.48 5.41
C TRP A 46 23.19 -31.03 5.70
N LEU A 47 24.01 -30.75 4.67
CA LEU A 47 25.38 -30.28 4.88
C LEU A 47 25.39 -28.94 5.58
N LEU A 48 24.51 -28.00 5.21
CA LEU A 48 24.44 -26.68 5.83
C LEU A 48 23.88 -26.73 7.27
N THR A 49 23.05 -27.73 7.59
CA THR A 49 22.44 -27.83 8.92
C THR A 49 23.22 -28.66 9.93
N HIS A 50 24.15 -29.53 9.48
CA HIS A 50 24.86 -30.45 10.39
C HIS A 50 26.39 -30.49 10.21
N ARG A 51 26.94 -30.12 9.06
CA ARG A 51 28.39 -30.21 8.78
C ARG A 51 29.05 -28.85 8.60
N HIS A 52 28.37 -27.93 7.91
CA HIS A 52 28.82 -26.57 7.59
C HIS A 52 27.87 -25.56 8.21
N THR A 53 27.59 -25.72 9.50
CA THR A 53 26.70 -24.81 10.25
C THR A 53 27.29 -23.41 10.33
N ASP A 54 28.61 -23.29 10.33
CA ASP A 54 29.34 -22.03 10.23
C ASP A 54 28.97 -21.24 8.97
N LEU A 55 28.85 -21.92 7.82
CA LEU A 55 28.44 -21.29 6.57
C LEU A 55 26.95 -20.92 6.58
N GLN A 56 26.10 -21.71 7.24
CA GLN A 56 24.70 -21.32 7.45
C GLN A 56 24.60 -20.04 8.28
N ASP A 57 25.39 -19.93 9.34
CA ASP A 57 25.40 -18.76 10.22
C ASP A 57 26.00 -17.54 9.51
N GLU A 58 27.07 -17.71 8.74
CA GLU A 58 27.63 -16.68 7.85
C GLU A 58 26.58 -16.16 6.87
N PHE A 59 25.85 -17.06 6.21
CA PHE A 59 24.79 -16.68 5.27
C PHE A 59 23.70 -15.87 5.97
N ARG A 60 23.25 -16.30 7.16
CA ARG A 60 22.25 -15.58 7.95
C ARG A 60 22.75 -14.20 8.38
N ALA A 61 24.01 -14.10 8.81
CA ALA A 61 24.62 -12.83 9.19
C ALA A 61 24.70 -11.86 7.99
N ARG A 62 25.09 -12.35 6.81
CA ARG A 62 25.15 -11.56 5.58
C ARG A 62 23.75 -11.14 5.09
N ILE A 63 22.73 -11.99 5.22
CA ILE A 63 21.34 -11.61 4.94
C ILE A 63 20.90 -10.52 5.92
N ALA A 64 21.20 -10.67 7.21
CA ALA A 64 20.86 -9.67 8.21
C ALA A 64 21.55 -8.33 7.94
N SER A 65 22.82 -8.32 7.52
CA SER A 65 23.54 -7.10 7.15
C SER A 65 23.05 -6.49 5.83
N THR A 66 22.54 -7.31 4.90
CA THR A 66 21.97 -6.83 3.62
C THR A 66 20.54 -6.30 3.81
N ASN A 67 19.74 -6.95 4.65
CA ASN A 67 18.38 -6.52 4.99
C ASN A 67 18.34 -5.38 6.00
N ALA A 68 19.38 -5.23 6.82
CA ALA A 68 19.74 -3.97 7.45
C ALA A 68 20.29 -3.05 6.35
N GLY A 69 19.42 -2.63 5.43
CA GLY A 69 19.79 -1.69 4.38
C GLY A 69 20.47 -0.45 4.97
N PRO A 70 21.29 0.27 4.20
CA PRO A 70 21.89 1.53 4.64
C PRO A 70 20.84 2.41 5.34
N PRO A 71 21.18 3.21 6.36
CA PRO A 71 20.22 4.05 7.11
C PRO A 71 19.24 4.84 6.21
N ILE A 72 19.69 5.20 5.01
CA ILE A 72 18.90 5.83 3.95
C ILE A 72 17.71 4.96 3.48
N LEU A 73 17.88 3.64 3.31
CA LEU A 73 16.80 2.74 2.92
C LEU A 73 15.78 2.51 4.03
N VAL A 74 16.21 2.55 5.29
CA VAL A 74 15.30 2.51 6.45
C VAL A 74 14.49 3.81 6.51
N ALA A 75 15.15 4.96 6.34
CA ALA A 75 14.49 6.26 6.27
C ALA A 75 13.49 6.33 5.10
N LEU A 76 13.87 5.87 3.90
CA LEU A 76 12.97 5.77 2.75
C LEU A 76 11.77 4.85 3.00
N ARG A 77 11.96 3.74 3.71
CA ARG A 77 10.85 2.84 4.07
C ARG A 77 9.90 3.52 5.05
N GLN A 78 10.43 4.26 6.04
CA GLN A 78 9.61 5.02 6.97
C GLN A 78 8.85 6.14 6.25
N GLU A 79 9.53 6.91 5.40
CA GLU A 79 8.92 7.97 4.60
C GLU A 79 7.81 7.44 3.70
N LYS A 80 8.00 6.25 3.09
CA LYS A 80 6.96 5.58 2.32
C LYS A 80 5.74 5.22 3.19
N VAL A 81 5.95 4.69 4.39
CA VAL A 81 4.85 4.36 5.32
C VAL A 81 4.11 5.62 5.72
N ASP A 82 4.83 6.70 6.05
CA ASP A 82 4.24 7.98 6.42
C ASP A 82 3.46 8.59 5.26
N ALA A 83 4.02 8.57 4.04
CA ALA A 83 3.35 9.05 2.83
C ALA A 83 2.09 8.24 2.52
N GLN A 84 2.13 6.90 2.68
CA GLN A 84 0.95 6.05 2.55
C GLN A 84 -0.12 6.36 3.60
N GLY A 85 0.30 6.69 4.84
CA GLY A 85 -0.59 7.18 5.89
C GLY A 85 -1.32 8.45 5.48
N ARG A 86 -0.57 9.47 5.04
CA ARG A 86 -1.13 10.76 4.58
C ARG A 86 -2.08 10.58 3.40
N VAL A 87 -1.74 9.75 2.42
CA VAL A 87 -2.63 9.49 1.27
C VAL A 87 -3.96 8.88 1.73
N LYS A 88 -3.95 7.95 2.69
CA LYS A 88 -5.18 7.38 3.25
C LYS A 88 -6.03 8.42 3.96
N GLU A 89 -5.40 9.25 4.78
CA GLU A 89 -6.06 10.34 5.51
C GLU A 89 -6.70 11.35 4.54
N LEU A 90 -5.92 11.87 3.57
CA LEU A 90 -6.44 12.79 2.56
C LEU A 90 -7.56 12.17 1.73
N THR A 91 -7.48 10.87 1.41
CA THR A 91 -8.55 10.19 0.68
C THR A 91 -9.84 10.10 1.51
N ALA A 92 -9.71 9.85 2.81
CA ALA A 92 -10.85 9.85 3.73
C ALA A 92 -11.48 11.25 3.83
N ASP A 93 -10.66 12.29 3.93
CA ASP A 93 -11.11 13.68 3.98
C ASP A 93 -11.84 14.11 2.70
N VAL A 94 -11.25 13.81 1.53
CA VAL A 94 -11.88 14.09 0.23
C VAL A 94 -13.24 13.37 0.13
N THR A 95 -13.32 12.12 0.59
CA THR A 95 -14.56 11.36 0.58
C THR A 95 -15.61 11.99 1.50
N ALA A 96 -15.22 12.39 2.72
CA ALA A 96 -16.11 13.04 3.68
C ALA A 96 -16.61 14.40 3.16
N LEU A 97 -15.72 15.25 2.65
CA LEU A 97 -16.06 16.55 2.07
C LEU A 97 -16.99 16.40 0.87
N THR A 98 -16.74 15.43 0.00
CA THR A 98 -17.62 15.12 -1.14
C THR A 98 -19.02 14.73 -0.68
N ALA A 99 -19.13 13.90 0.37
CA ALA A 99 -20.42 13.53 0.95
C ALA A 99 -21.15 14.76 1.53
N THR A 100 -20.43 15.67 2.20
CA THR A 100 -21.00 16.92 2.70
C THR A 100 -21.49 17.83 1.57
N ILE A 101 -20.72 17.98 0.49
CA ILE A 101 -21.14 18.75 -0.69
C ILE A 101 -22.44 18.20 -1.25
N HIS A 102 -22.54 16.88 -1.49
CA HIS A 102 -23.78 16.27 -1.98
C HIS A 102 -24.96 16.42 -1.01
N GLN A 103 -24.72 16.50 0.30
CA GLN A 103 -25.78 16.80 1.26
C GLN A 103 -26.27 18.25 1.15
N LEU A 104 -25.35 19.20 1.05
CA LEU A 104 -25.68 20.62 0.89
C LEU A 104 -26.40 20.90 -0.42
N GLU A 105 -25.97 20.28 -1.52
CA GLU A 105 -26.65 20.39 -2.83
C GLU A 105 -28.11 19.93 -2.76
N ARG A 106 -28.38 18.80 -2.08
CA ARG A 106 -29.75 18.33 -1.85
C ARG A 106 -30.58 19.31 -1.03
N ILE A 107 -30.01 19.85 0.05
CA ILE A 107 -30.70 20.85 0.89
C ILE A 107 -31.03 22.10 0.07
N ILE A 108 -30.07 22.61 -0.72
CA ILE A 108 -30.27 23.78 -1.58
C ILE A 108 -31.40 23.52 -2.59
N GLN A 109 -31.46 22.34 -3.21
CA GLN A 109 -32.54 21.99 -4.14
C GLN A 109 -33.91 21.95 -3.46
N VAL A 110 -34.02 21.36 -2.26
CA VAL A 110 -35.28 21.36 -1.50
C VAL A 110 -35.71 22.79 -1.17
N LEU A 111 -34.79 23.60 -0.61
CA LEU A 111 -35.09 25.00 -0.27
C LEU A 111 -35.45 25.85 -1.49
N ALA A 112 -34.86 25.58 -2.65
CA ALA A 112 -35.19 26.27 -3.90
C ALA A 112 -36.62 25.94 -4.35
N LEU A 113 -37.02 24.67 -4.28
CA LEU A 113 -38.39 24.23 -4.59
C LEU A 113 -39.41 24.82 -3.63
N GLU A 114 -39.14 24.80 -2.32
CA GLU A 114 -39.99 25.40 -1.30
C GLU A 114 -40.16 26.91 -1.53
N ASN A 115 -39.06 27.62 -1.81
CA ASN A 115 -39.11 29.05 -2.13
C ASN A 115 -39.93 29.34 -3.37
N GLN A 116 -39.81 28.52 -4.42
CA GLN A 116 -40.61 28.66 -5.63
C GLN A 116 -42.10 28.47 -5.35
N GLN A 117 -42.47 27.46 -4.55
CA GLN A 117 -43.84 27.18 -4.18
C GLN A 117 -44.45 28.31 -3.34
N LEU A 118 -43.71 28.83 -2.35
CA LEU A 118 -44.15 29.97 -1.54
C LEU A 118 -44.37 31.23 -2.39
N ARG A 119 -43.51 31.48 -3.38
CA ARG A 119 -43.66 32.61 -4.31
C ARG A 119 -44.87 32.46 -5.21
N SER A 120 -45.16 31.26 -5.72
CA SER A 120 -46.38 31.03 -6.51
C SER A 120 -47.65 31.19 -5.68
N SER A 121 -47.70 30.60 -4.48
CA SER A 121 -48.88 30.73 -3.61
C SER A 121 -49.12 32.17 -3.16
N GLY A 122 -48.06 32.93 -2.88
CA GLY A 122 -48.16 34.36 -2.57
C GLY A 122 -48.59 35.22 -3.77
N ALA A 123 -48.25 34.83 -5.00
CA ALA A 123 -48.73 35.49 -6.21
C ALA A 123 -50.21 35.22 -6.47
N ASP A 124 -50.67 34.00 -6.21
CA ASP A 124 -52.09 33.62 -6.33
C ASP A 124 -52.97 34.34 -5.29
N LEU A 125 -52.48 34.48 -4.04
CA LEU A 125 -53.16 35.26 -3.00
C LEU A 125 -53.24 36.77 -3.32
N ARG A 126 -52.34 37.30 -4.17
CA ARG A 126 -52.35 38.71 -4.59
C ARG A 126 -53.24 38.98 -5.80
N LYS A 127 -53.71 37.95 -6.52
CA LYS A 127 -54.76 38.08 -7.55
C LYS A 127 -56.13 38.24 -6.90
N VAL A 128 -56.32 39.32 -6.15
CA VAL A 128 -57.64 39.73 -5.67
C VAL A 128 -58.27 40.61 -6.74
N VAL A 129 -59.24 40.06 -7.47
CA VAL A 129 -60.05 40.82 -8.43
C VAL A 129 -61.08 41.62 -7.64
N PRO A 130 -61.19 42.95 -7.80
CA PRO A 130 -62.24 43.72 -7.16
C PRO A 130 -63.59 43.21 -7.65
N LEU A 131 -64.43 42.72 -6.73
CA LEU A 131 -65.83 42.46 -7.03
C LEU A 131 -66.47 43.82 -7.32
N ARG A 132 -66.85 44.03 -8.58
CA ARG A 132 -67.56 45.23 -9.02
C ARG A 132 -68.91 45.27 -8.31
N THR A 133 -68.98 46.01 -7.21
CA THR A 133 -70.22 46.30 -6.49
C THR A 133 -70.87 47.55 -7.09
N GLY A 134 -72.10 47.42 -7.59
CA GLY A 134 -72.95 48.52 -8.11
C GLY A 134 -72.63 48.91 -9.56
N ASP A 135 -73.58 49.29 -10.41
CA ASP A 135 -74.89 49.92 -10.22
C ASP A 135 -75.87 49.31 -11.26
N GLY A 136 -77.16 49.11 -11.02
CA GLY A 136 -78.11 50.09 -10.49
C GLY A 136 -78.80 50.79 -11.66
N SER A 137 -80.07 50.42 -11.90
CA SER A 137 -81.06 50.93 -12.87
C SER A 137 -81.12 50.32 -14.26
#